data_AF-A0AAU1WTE0-F1
#
_entry.id   AF-A0AAU1WTE0-F1
#
_cell.length_a   1.000
_cell.length_b   1.000
_cell.length_c   1.000
_cell.angle_alpha   90.00
_cell.angle_beta   90.00
_cell.angle_gamma   90.00
#
_symmetry.space_group_name_H-M   'P 1'
#
loop_
_entity.id
_entity.type
_entity.pdbx_description
1 polymer ?
#
loop_
_entity_poly.entity_id
_entity_poly.type
_entity_poly.pdbx_seq_one_letter_code
_entity_poly.pdbx_strand_id
1 'polypeptide(L)'
;MNKHHESTGSTGPADVQHVTLRGPADLADALPYLLGFHPTDSVVMVGLHGGRGRFGGRLRHAIPPSDADWAGSAQELADCLISGSGRRGARPDAIVLFLCQDPAPGETPCDVMERLRPFTQLLRTACGALDVPVLEALCVSGGKYWSYCCPDIRCCPPEGTPLALPGTTVMAAAAAYAGIQVRGSLRELEQRLTPWTGTHASAQLRALDEVGAAMVARILDTDGRGQVARETLDLAGGLLQRVGAVTAPPVAGAADFCDDGLISHDEAAALILGLQDRETRDRAARWMEGPDAPAALRLWRALARRCVGPYVEHAAAPLALAAWVSWSTGDESGARVALSLALRADPDYTFAQLLHQACNEGVDPEKLRRCLREEEEEARKAAAKSGAELPQPTVPRQASRAGAGAPAVPSAGARSRRISSRTRPVTPSNPGAARVRRRERLPRGQEDRDGTTGG
;
A
#
# COMPACT_ATOMS: atom_id res chain seq x y z
N MET A 1 61.56 31.98 22.38
CA MET A 1 61.33 30.60 22.88
C MET A 1 59.87 30.49 23.33
N ASN A 2 59.16 29.36 23.24
CA ASN A 2 59.23 28.28 22.25
C ASN A 2 57.92 27.42 22.35
N LYS A 3 57.34 27.03 21.21
CA LYS A 3 56.38 25.91 20.98
C LYS A 3 55.40 25.44 22.09
N HIS A 4 54.11 25.61 21.83
CA HIS A 4 53.05 24.61 22.01
C HIS A 4 52.01 24.85 20.88
N HIS A 5 52.23 24.35 19.67
CA HIS A 5 51.92 22.99 19.18
C HIS A 5 50.42 22.66 19.23
N GLU A 6 49.78 22.76 18.06
CA GLU A 6 48.45 22.23 17.81
C GLU A 6 48.45 20.69 17.92
N SER A 7 47.28 20.10 18.18
CA SER A 7 47.03 18.68 17.97
C SER A 7 45.58 18.50 17.57
N THR A 8 45.36 18.04 16.33
CA THR A 8 44.04 17.77 15.76
C THR A 8 43.43 16.51 16.40
N GLY A 9 42.13 16.55 16.71
CA GLY A 9 41.48 15.55 17.57
C GLY A 9 40.06 15.20 17.17
N SER A 10 39.89 14.57 16.00
CA SER A 10 38.73 13.79 15.56
C SER A 10 37.32 14.39 15.79
N THR A 11 36.72 14.94 14.73
CA THR A 11 35.27 15.15 14.64
C THR A 11 34.54 13.81 14.88
N GLY A 12 33.70 13.74 15.91
CA GLY A 12 32.84 12.57 16.13
C GLY A 12 31.73 12.46 15.08
N PRO A 13 31.14 11.27 14.87
CA PRO A 13 29.94 11.13 14.04
C PRO A 13 28.80 11.99 14.61
N ALA A 14 27.89 12.44 13.73
CA ALA A 14 26.80 13.35 14.09
C ALA A 14 25.91 12.78 15.22
N ASP A 15 25.31 13.69 16.00
CA ASP A 15 24.51 13.38 17.18
C ASP A 15 23.25 12.56 16.84
N VAL A 16 23.37 11.22 16.95
CA VAL A 16 22.26 10.29 16.73
C VAL A 16 21.33 10.37 17.94
N GLN A 17 20.21 11.09 17.79
CA GLN A 17 19.23 11.26 18.86
C GLN A 17 18.68 9.92 19.36
N HIS A 18 19.19 9.47 20.51
CA HIS A 18 18.79 8.22 21.17
C HIS A 18 17.44 8.37 21.88
N VAL A 19 16.34 8.29 21.13
CA VAL A 19 15.00 8.22 21.73
C VAL A 19 14.90 6.96 22.60
N THR A 20 14.52 7.15 23.86
CA THR A 20 14.40 6.08 24.86
C THR A 20 12.94 5.91 25.23
N LEU A 21 12.35 4.79 24.80
CA LEU A 21 10.97 4.42 25.13
C LEU A 21 10.92 3.87 26.56
N ARG A 22 9.93 4.28 27.36
CA ARG A 22 9.87 4.03 28.81
C ARG A 22 8.66 3.23 29.26
N GLY A 23 7.73 2.91 28.37
CA GLY A 23 6.54 2.12 28.69
C GLY A 23 5.77 1.63 27.44
N PRO A 24 4.64 0.91 27.64
CA PRO A 24 3.88 0.29 26.56
C PRO A 24 3.26 1.31 25.59
N ALA A 25 2.88 2.50 26.07
CA ALA A 25 2.43 3.60 25.20
C ALA A 25 3.51 4.00 24.18
N ASP A 26 4.74 4.25 24.67
CA ASP A 26 5.88 4.64 23.84
C ASP A 26 6.26 3.53 22.83
N LEU A 27 6.13 2.26 23.24
CA LEU A 27 6.37 1.10 22.37
C LEU A 27 5.33 1.01 21.23
N ALA A 28 4.04 1.13 21.55
CA ALA A 28 2.98 1.08 20.54
C ALA A 28 3.01 2.28 19.58
N ASP A 29 3.34 3.47 20.09
CA ASP A 29 3.52 4.69 19.28
C ASP A 29 4.78 4.65 18.41
N ALA A 30 5.87 4.04 18.88
CA ALA A 30 7.09 3.86 18.07
C ALA A 30 6.90 2.89 16.90
N LEU A 31 5.98 1.92 17.01
CA LEU A 31 5.86 0.81 16.06
C LEU A 31 5.74 1.22 14.58
N PRO A 32 4.91 2.22 14.18
CA PRO A 32 4.81 2.63 12.78
C PRO A 32 6.11 3.23 12.26
N TYR A 33 6.83 3.99 13.10
CA TYR A 33 8.13 4.59 12.78
C TYR A 33 9.25 3.53 12.69
N LEU A 34 9.12 2.41 13.40
CA LEU A 34 10.01 1.24 13.28
C LEU A 34 9.74 0.39 12.03
N LEU A 35 8.65 0.66 11.28
CA LEU A 35 8.21 -0.11 10.11
C LEU A 35 8.09 0.70 8.81
N GLY A 36 7.88 2.02 8.89
CA GLY A 36 7.60 2.91 7.75
C GLY A 36 6.11 2.94 7.30
N PHE A 37 5.23 2.30 8.06
CA PHE A 37 3.78 2.22 7.81
C PHE A 37 3.03 1.85 9.09
N HIS A 38 1.73 2.14 9.16
CA HIS A 38 0.89 1.61 10.24
C HIS A 38 0.53 0.13 9.97
N PRO A 39 0.98 -0.82 10.82
CA PRO A 39 0.67 -2.24 10.62
C PRO A 39 -0.81 -2.52 10.91
N THR A 40 -1.40 -3.39 10.09
CA THR A 40 -2.78 -3.88 10.22
C THR A 40 -2.78 -5.39 9.94
N ASP A 41 -3.73 -6.12 10.52
CA ASP A 41 -3.92 -7.58 10.39
C ASP A 41 -2.62 -8.40 10.52
N SER A 42 -1.70 -7.97 11.39
CA SER A 42 -0.38 -8.60 11.53
C SER A 42 0.20 -8.60 12.93
N VAL A 43 0.99 -9.64 13.19
CA VAL A 43 1.90 -9.75 14.34
C VAL A 43 3.27 -9.21 13.94
N VAL A 44 3.89 -8.44 14.84
CA VAL A 44 5.24 -7.91 14.71
C VAL A 44 6.04 -8.32 15.94
N MET A 45 7.21 -8.91 15.71
CA MET A 45 8.14 -9.34 16.75
C MET A 45 9.43 -8.53 16.61
N VAL A 46 9.89 -7.89 17.68
CA VAL A 46 11.11 -7.07 17.66
C VAL A 46 12.08 -7.56 18.72
N GLY A 47 13.25 -8.03 18.27
CA GLY A 47 14.35 -8.46 19.14
C GLY A 47 15.10 -7.28 19.74
N LEU A 48 15.36 -7.36 21.05
CA LEU A 48 16.11 -6.40 21.84
C LEU A 48 17.52 -6.94 22.14
N HIS A 49 18.52 -6.06 22.11
CA HIS A 49 19.93 -6.43 22.22
C HIS A 49 20.71 -5.48 23.16
N GLY A 50 21.56 -6.06 24.01
CA GLY A 50 22.36 -5.41 25.03
C GLY A 50 21.54 -4.89 26.22
N GLY A 51 22.21 -4.65 27.35
CA GLY A 51 21.60 -4.19 28.62
C GLY A 51 20.95 -2.80 28.64
N ARG A 52 20.64 -2.23 27.46
CA ARG A 52 19.78 -1.04 27.27
C ARG A 52 18.60 -1.31 26.32
N GLY A 53 18.37 -2.55 25.91
CA GLY A 53 17.22 -2.95 25.08
C GLY A 53 17.20 -2.30 23.70
N ARG A 54 18.31 -2.33 22.95
CA ARG A 54 18.33 -1.75 21.59
C ARG A 54 17.54 -2.63 20.63
N PHE A 55 16.59 -2.06 19.90
CA PHE A 55 15.94 -2.74 18.78
C PHE A 55 16.96 -3.23 17.75
N GLY A 56 16.78 -4.47 17.27
CA GLY A 56 17.58 -5.09 16.22
C GLY A 56 16.71 -5.79 15.19
N GLY A 57 16.79 -7.12 15.14
CA GLY A 57 15.98 -7.96 14.25
C GLY A 57 14.47 -7.69 14.42
N ARG A 58 13.78 -7.54 13.29
CA ARG A 58 12.33 -7.35 13.19
C ARG A 58 11.75 -8.44 12.31
N LEU A 59 10.65 -9.06 12.74
CA LEU A 59 9.86 -10.01 11.97
C LEU A 59 8.40 -9.51 11.95
N ARG A 60 7.74 -9.57 10.79
CA ARG A 60 6.32 -9.23 10.64
C ARG A 60 5.63 -10.31 9.82
N HIS A 61 4.48 -10.78 10.29
CA HIS A 61 3.68 -11.81 9.63
C HIS A 61 2.19 -11.45 9.72
N ALA A 62 1.37 -11.91 8.78
CA ALA A 62 -0.08 -11.78 8.92
C ALA A 62 -0.57 -12.57 10.15
N ILE A 63 -1.64 -12.12 10.80
CA ILE A 63 -2.30 -12.95 11.82
C ILE A 63 -3.03 -14.08 11.07
N PRO A 64 -2.78 -15.37 11.38
CA PRO A 64 -3.47 -16.45 10.70
C PRO A 64 -4.97 -16.39 11.01
N PRO A 65 -5.87 -16.52 10.01
CA PRO A 65 -7.31 -16.34 10.18
C PRO A 65 -8.00 -17.51 10.89
N SER A 66 -7.26 -18.56 11.25
CA SER A 66 -7.74 -19.81 11.82
C SER A 66 -6.91 -20.15 13.07
N ASP A 67 -7.61 -20.27 14.20
CA ASP A 67 -7.05 -20.58 15.52
C ASP A 67 -6.25 -21.90 15.54
N ALA A 68 -6.55 -22.83 14.63
CA ALA A 68 -5.83 -24.10 14.50
C ALA A 68 -4.38 -23.91 14.05
N ASP A 69 -4.11 -22.89 13.21
CA ASP A 69 -2.79 -22.65 12.62
C ASP A 69 -1.87 -21.84 13.57
N TRP A 70 -2.43 -21.25 14.63
CA TRP A 70 -1.72 -20.40 15.58
C TRP A 70 -0.57 -21.09 16.30
N ALA A 71 -0.71 -22.38 16.62
CA ALA A 71 0.30 -23.13 17.37
C ALA A 71 1.58 -23.36 16.53
N GLY A 72 1.44 -23.80 15.28
CA GLY A 72 2.57 -23.94 14.34
C GLY A 72 3.16 -22.57 13.99
N SER A 73 2.31 -21.61 13.63
CA SER A 73 2.72 -20.23 13.33
C SER A 73 3.55 -19.61 14.47
N ALA A 74 3.14 -19.79 15.72
CA ALA A 74 3.88 -19.23 16.87
C ALA A 74 5.28 -19.85 17.03
N GLN A 75 5.45 -21.13 16.74
CA GLN A 75 6.74 -21.83 16.78
C GLN A 75 7.65 -21.39 15.64
N GLU A 76 7.14 -21.36 14.41
CA GLU A 76 7.88 -20.95 13.21
C GLU A 76 8.34 -19.49 13.30
N LEU A 77 7.48 -18.57 13.76
CA LEU A 77 7.84 -17.16 13.91
C LEU A 77 8.89 -16.94 15.02
N ALA A 78 8.83 -17.69 16.12
CA ALA A 78 9.82 -17.64 17.19
C ALA A 78 11.20 -18.13 16.71
N ASP A 79 11.27 -19.29 16.04
CA ASP A 79 12.54 -19.78 15.47
C ASP A 79 13.07 -18.85 14.37
N CYS A 80 12.21 -18.38 13.45
CA CYS A 80 12.60 -17.49 12.36
C CYS A 80 13.27 -16.21 12.87
N LEU A 81 12.75 -15.60 13.94
CA LEU A 81 13.41 -14.43 14.56
C LEU A 81 14.66 -14.83 15.36
N ILE A 82 14.61 -15.85 16.20
CA ILE A 82 15.66 -16.16 17.18
C ILE A 82 16.86 -16.87 16.52
N SER A 83 16.62 -17.87 15.69
CA SER A 83 17.65 -18.55 14.90
C SER A 83 18.08 -17.72 13.69
N GLY A 84 17.17 -16.94 13.09
CA GLY A 84 17.49 -16.03 11.99
C GLY A 84 18.24 -14.75 12.38
N SER A 85 18.25 -14.36 13.66
CA SER A 85 19.09 -13.27 14.18
C SER A 85 20.51 -13.76 14.50
N GLY A 86 20.66 -14.94 15.10
CA GLY A 86 21.96 -15.57 15.36
C GLY A 86 22.81 -15.84 14.11
N ARG A 87 22.19 -15.92 12.91
CA ARG A 87 22.90 -15.99 11.61
C ARG A 87 23.42 -14.64 11.09
N ARG A 88 22.94 -13.52 11.65
CA ARG A 88 23.23 -12.14 11.20
C ARG A 88 23.85 -11.24 12.29
N GLY A 89 24.08 -11.78 13.48
CA GLY A 89 24.61 -11.06 14.63
C GLY A 89 24.45 -11.87 15.91
N ALA A 90 24.30 -11.16 17.04
CA ALA A 90 23.95 -11.81 18.30
C ALA A 90 22.48 -12.29 18.31
N ARG A 91 22.19 -13.27 19.17
CA ARG A 91 20.83 -13.61 19.58
C ARG A 91 20.20 -12.43 20.32
N PRO A 92 18.88 -12.15 20.21
CA PRO A 92 18.20 -11.19 21.06
C PRO A 92 18.23 -11.64 22.52
N ASP A 93 18.46 -10.69 23.43
CA ASP A 93 18.36 -10.88 24.88
C ASP A 93 16.88 -10.91 25.34
N ALA A 94 15.98 -10.33 24.56
CA ALA A 94 14.55 -10.27 24.80
C ALA A 94 13.76 -9.96 23.52
N ILE A 95 12.43 -10.14 23.55
CA ILE A 95 11.51 -9.78 22.46
C ILE A 95 10.40 -8.85 22.97
N VAL A 96 9.94 -7.95 22.12
CA VAL A 96 8.65 -7.26 22.24
C VAL A 96 7.70 -7.77 21.15
N LEU A 97 6.47 -8.10 21.53
CA LEU A 97 5.40 -8.49 20.60
C LEU A 97 4.40 -7.36 20.41
N PHE A 98 3.92 -7.19 19.19
CA PHE A 98 2.79 -6.34 18.84
C PHE A 98 1.81 -7.15 17.98
N LEU A 99 0.53 -7.12 18.32
CA LEU A 99 -0.54 -7.71 17.53
C LEU A 99 -1.46 -6.58 17.10
N CYS A 100 -1.46 -6.27 15.81
CA CYS A 100 -2.12 -5.10 15.24
C CYS A 100 -3.27 -5.55 14.34
N GLN A 101 -4.51 -5.32 14.77
CA GLN A 101 -5.72 -5.66 14.02
C GLN A 101 -6.85 -4.72 14.41
N ASP A 102 -7.52 -4.11 13.44
CA ASP A 102 -8.72 -3.30 13.69
C ASP A 102 -9.97 -4.19 13.73
N PRO A 103 -11.02 -3.80 14.50
CA PRO A 103 -12.21 -4.63 14.67
C PRO A 103 -12.98 -4.82 13.36
N ALA A 104 -13.52 -6.02 13.18
CA ALA A 104 -14.50 -6.31 12.14
C ALA A 104 -15.82 -5.55 12.35
N PRO A 105 -16.67 -5.37 11.33
CA PRO A 105 -17.97 -4.71 11.49
C PRO A 105 -18.88 -5.44 12.49
N GLY A 106 -19.07 -4.84 13.66
CA GLY A 106 -19.84 -5.41 14.78
C GLY A 106 -19.00 -6.01 15.92
N GLU A 107 -17.68 -6.11 15.75
CA GLU A 107 -16.70 -6.44 16.78
C GLU A 107 -16.27 -5.15 17.52
N THR A 108 -15.89 -5.22 18.79
CA THR A 108 -15.22 -4.11 19.49
C THR A 108 -13.71 -4.33 19.56
N PRO A 109 -12.90 -3.27 19.71
CA PRO A 109 -11.46 -3.40 19.94
C PRO A 109 -11.07 -4.27 21.16
N CYS A 110 -11.97 -4.44 22.14
CA CYS A 110 -11.75 -5.33 23.28
C CYS A 110 -11.94 -6.81 22.89
N ASP A 111 -12.93 -7.11 22.04
CA ASP A 111 -13.17 -8.48 21.55
C ASP A 111 -11.99 -8.96 20.70
N VAL A 112 -11.38 -8.07 19.89
CA VAL A 112 -10.12 -8.34 19.17
C VAL A 112 -9.01 -8.73 20.14
N MET A 113 -8.86 -7.97 21.24
CA MET A 113 -7.83 -8.21 22.24
C MET A 113 -8.01 -9.55 22.98
N GLU A 114 -9.24 -9.89 23.37
CA GLU A 114 -9.54 -11.20 23.96
C GLU A 114 -9.36 -12.35 22.95
N ARG A 115 -9.81 -12.18 21.70
CA ARG A 115 -9.64 -13.16 20.62
C ARG A 115 -8.17 -13.44 20.31
N LEU A 116 -7.30 -12.42 20.36
CA LEU A 116 -5.86 -12.56 20.11
C LEU A 116 -5.03 -12.96 21.35
N ARG A 117 -5.67 -13.07 22.53
CA ARG A 117 -5.02 -13.51 23.78
C ARG A 117 -4.38 -14.91 23.67
N PRO A 118 -5.02 -15.95 23.08
CA PRO A 118 -4.43 -17.28 22.98
C PRO A 118 -3.21 -17.31 22.05
N PHE A 119 -3.29 -16.65 20.89
CA PHE A 119 -2.15 -16.54 19.96
C PHE A 119 -0.96 -15.82 20.61
N THR A 120 -1.22 -14.73 21.34
CA THR A 120 -0.18 -14.04 22.11
C THR A 120 0.48 -14.94 23.14
N GLN A 121 -0.30 -15.77 23.85
CA GLN A 121 0.26 -16.70 24.82
C GLN A 121 1.09 -17.80 24.16
N LEU A 122 0.69 -18.32 22.99
CA LEU A 122 1.46 -19.27 22.19
C LEU A 122 2.79 -18.67 21.71
N LEU A 123 2.80 -17.41 21.24
CA LEU A 123 4.02 -16.70 20.87
C LEU A 123 4.97 -16.52 22.05
N ARG A 124 4.44 -16.18 23.24
CA ARG A 124 5.21 -16.03 24.48
C ARG A 124 5.83 -17.35 24.94
N THR A 125 5.09 -18.46 24.89
CA THR A 125 5.62 -19.77 25.26
C THR A 125 6.61 -20.31 24.22
N ALA A 126 6.40 -20.06 22.92
CA ALA A 126 7.35 -20.43 21.87
C ALA A 126 8.70 -19.68 22.01
N CYS A 127 8.69 -18.37 22.27
CA CYS A 127 9.91 -17.61 22.55
C CYS A 127 10.59 -18.08 23.85
N GLY A 128 9.81 -18.34 24.90
CA GLY A 128 10.31 -18.85 26.19
C GLY A 128 10.91 -20.26 26.10
N ALA A 129 10.37 -21.14 25.27
CA ALA A 129 10.94 -22.46 24.97
C ALA A 129 12.27 -22.40 24.20
N LEU A 130 12.62 -21.22 23.69
CA LEU A 130 13.92 -20.91 23.07
C LEU A 130 14.78 -20.02 23.98
N ASP A 131 14.50 -19.92 25.29
CA ASP A 131 15.23 -19.09 26.28
C ASP A 131 15.27 -17.57 25.97
N VAL A 132 14.37 -17.05 25.13
CA VAL A 132 14.30 -15.60 24.85
C VAL A 132 13.01 -15.02 25.47
N PRO A 133 13.09 -14.25 26.56
CA PRO A 133 11.92 -13.72 27.25
C PRO A 133 11.21 -12.66 26.42
N VAL A 134 9.88 -12.75 26.34
CA VAL A 134 9.03 -11.64 25.89
C VAL A 134 8.82 -10.69 27.06
N LEU A 135 9.42 -9.49 27.00
CA LEU A 135 9.30 -8.48 28.06
C LEU A 135 7.96 -7.75 28.03
N GLU A 136 7.42 -7.52 26.83
CA GLU A 136 6.14 -6.84 26.63
C GLU A 136 5.44 -7.43 25.40
N ALA A 137 4.12 -7.53 25.47
CA ALA A 137 3.26 -8.03 24.40
C ALA A 137 2.00 -7.17 24.34
N LEU A 138 1.83 -6.41 23.25
CA LEU A 138 0.76 -5.43 23.11
C LEU A 138 -0.28 -5.85 22.06
N CYS A 139 -1.55 -5.67 22.39
CA CYS A 139 -2.61 -5.57 21.37
C CYS A 139 -2.73 -4.11 20.95
N VAL A 140 -2.88 -3.84 19.65
CA VAL A 140 -3.20 -2.53 19.08
C VAL A 140 -4.42 -2.68 18.18
N SER A 141 -5.50 -1.99 18.52
CA SER A 141 -6.78 -2.09 17.81
C SER A 141 -7.62 -0.83 17.95
N GLY A 142 -8.19 -0.32 16.86
CA GLY A 142 -9.17 0.77 16.90
C GLY A 142 -8.64 2.06 17.54
N GLY A 143 -7.35 2.37 17.37
CA GLY A 143 -6.69 3.52 17.98
C GLY A 143 -6.39 3.38 19.48
N LYS A 144 -6.47 2.17 20.03
CA LYS A 144 -6.15 1.85 21.44
C LYS A 144 -5.09 0.77 21.55
N TYR A 145 -4.49 0.65 22.74
CA TYR A 145 -3.60 -0.44 23.09
C TYR A 145 -3.93 -1.08 24.47
N TRP A 146 -3.51 -2.33 24.62
CA TRP A 146 -3.53 -3.12 25.85
C TRP A 146 -2.19 -3.86 25.98
N SER A 147 -1.72 -4.11 27.20
CA SER A 147 -0.63 -5.06 27.47
C SER A 147 -1.19 -6.40 27.94
N TYR A 148 -0.67 -7.50 27.38
CA TYR A 148 -0.89 -8.86 27.87
C TYR A 148 0.11 -9.26 28.99
N CYS A 149 1.04 -8.37 29.34
CA CYS A 149 2.04 -8.58 30.41
C CYS A 149 1.72 -7.79 31.69
N CYS A 150 1.02 -6.66 31.60
CA CYS A 150 0.68 -5.81 32.74
C CYS A 150 -0.65 -6.23 33.42
N PRO A 151 -0.65 -6.62 34.71
CA PRO A 151 -1.88 -6.97 35.43
C PRO A 151 -2.54 -5.78 36.16
N ASP A 152 -1.94 -4.58 36.15
CA ASP A 152 -2.51 -3.41 36.84
C ASP A 152 -3.57 -2.73 35.97
N ILE A 153 -4.83 -2.90 36.36
CA ILE A 153 -6.03 -2.32 35.72
C ILE A 153 -5.93 -0.78 35.59
N ARG A 154 -5.14 -0.10 36.44
CA ARG A 154 -4.94 1.36 36.37
C ARG A 154 -3.93 1.77 35.29
N CYS A 155 -3.07 0.84 34.87
CA CYS A 155 -2.09 1.01 33.79
C CYS A 155 -2.64 0.46 32.46
N CYS A 156 -3.43 -0.61 32.51
CA CYS A 156 -4.09 -1.25 31.36
C CYS A 156 -5.57 -1.49 31.71
N PRO A 157 -6.45 -0.47 31.58
CA PRO A 157 -7.87 -0.63 31.77
C PRO A 157 -8.48 -1.57 30.70
N PRO A 158 -9.54 -2.34 31.02
CA PRO A 158 -10.14 -3.29 30.08
C PRO A 158 -10.71 -2.60 28.83
N GLU A 159 -11.17 -1.34 28.97
CA GLU A 159 -11.64 -0.54 27.83
C GLU A 159 -10.51 -0.15 26.85
N GLY A 160 -9.25 -0.36 27.21
CA GLY A 160 -8.07 -0.03 26.41
C GLY A 160 -7.62 1.43 26.53
N THR A 161 -6.30 1.63 26.61
CA THR A 161 -5.70 2.95 26.67
C THR A 161 -5.66 3.56 25.27
N PRO A 162 -6.13 4.81 25.05
CA PRO A 162 -6.01 5.46 23.74
C PRO A 162 -4.54 5.68 23.38
N LEU A 163 -4.20 5.46 22.11
CA LEU A 163 -2.92 5.90 21.56
C LEU A 163 -2.90 7.43 21.42
N ALA A 164 -1.69 7.98 21.35
CA ALA A 164 -1.50 9.38 20.99
C ALA A 164 -2.00 9.65 19.56
N LEU A 165 -2.31 10.90 19.25
CA LEU A 165 -2.68 11.29 17.89
C LEU A 165 -1.44 11.13 16.97
N PRO A 166 -1.58 10.49 15.79
CA PRO A 166 -0.47 10.36 14.85
C PRO A 166 0.16 11.71 14.56
N GLY A 167 1.49 11.82 14.74
CA GLY A 167 2.23 13.07 14.57
C GLY A 167 2.49 13.88 15.86
N THR A 168 1.85 13.60 16.99
CA THR A 168 1.96 14.46 18.20
C THR A 168 2.99 14.02 19.24
N THR A 169 3.79 12.99 18.99
CA THR A 169 4.69 12.37 19.99
C THR A 169 6.17 12.70 19.77
N VAL A 170 6.99 12.38 20.78
CA VAL A 170 8.46 12.48 20.68
C VAL A 170 9.00 11.56 19.58
N MET A 171 8.43 10.37 19.40
CA MET A 171 8.78 9.48 18.28
C MET A 171 8.38 10.08 16.93
N ALA A 172 7.20 10.67 16.81
CA ALA A 172 6.79 11.35 15.58
C ALA A 172 7.72 12.52 15.22
N ALA A 173 8.11 13.33 16.21
CA ALA A 173 9.04 14.44 16.01
C ALA A 173 10.44 13.97 15.60
N ALA A 174 10.97 12.93 16.27
CA ALA A 174 12.27 12.35 15.94
C ALA A 174 12.27 11.67 14.56
N ALA A 175 11.19 10.97 14.21
CA ALA A 175 11.00 10.36 12.90
C ALA A 175 10.92 11.41 11.79
N ALA A 176 10.17 12.50 11.98
CA ALA A 176 10.10 13.61 11.04
C ALA A 176 11.46 14.30 10.86
N TYR A 177 12.24 14.48 11.95
CA TYR A 177 13.61 14.99 11.89
C TYR A 177 14.55 14.04 11.12
N ALA A 178 14.38 12.73 11.29
CA ALA A 178 15.09 11.68 10.55
C ALA A 178 14.57 11.43 9.11
N GLY A 179 13.56 12.18 8.64
CA GLY A 179 12.96 12.02 7.31
C GLY A 179 12.05 10.80 7.13
N ILE A 180 11.77 10.05 8.20
CA ILE A 180 10.95 8.83 8.18
C ILE A 180 9.47 9.22 7.99
N GLN A 181 8.94 9.01 6.77
CA GLN A 181 7.53 9.19 6.48
C GLN A 181 6.75 7.90 6.72
N VAL A 182 5.97 7.86 7.81
CA VAL A 182 4.96 6.82 8.01
C VAL A 182 3.81 7.07 7.03
N ARG A 183 3.59 6.12 6.11
CA ARG A 183 2.39 6.07 5.26
C ARG A 183 1.19 5.55 6.07
N GLY A 184 -0.01 5.65 5.48
CA GLY A 184 -1.30 5.26 6.10
C GLY A 184 -1.38 3.77 6.47
N SER A 185 -2.59 3.26 6.76
CA SER A 185 -2.73 1.85 7.11
C SER A 185 -2.22 0.93 5.99
N LEU A 186 -1.66 -0.22 6.36
CA LEU A 186 -1.30 -1.27 5.41
C LEU A 186 -2.49 -1.60 4.48
N ARG A 187 -3.69 -1.62 5.05
CA ARG A 187 -4.96 -1.85 4.37
C ARG A 187 -5.28 -0.78 3.33
N GLU A 188 -5.01 0.49 3.59
CA GLU A 188 -5.10 1.54 2.56
C GLU A 188 -4.10 1.30 1.42
N LEU A 189 -2.86 0.90 1.72
CA LEU A 189 -1.88 0.61 0.67
C LEU A 189 -2.31 -0.58 -0.21
N GLU A 190 -2.82 -1.66 0.39
CA GLU A 190 -3.35 -2.83 -0.34
C GLU A 190 -4.60 -2.50 -1.16
N GLN A 191 -5.54 -1.72 -0.62
CA GLN A 191 -6.78 -1.34 -1.32
C GLN A 191 -6.54 -0.56 -2.62
N ARG A 192 -5.41 0.17 -2.72
CA ARG A 192 -5.05 0.93 -3.92
C ARG A 192 -4.48 0.08 -5.06
N LEU A 193 -4.13 -1.17 -4.77
CA LEU A 193 -3.50 -2.13 -5.68
C LEU A 193 -4.41 -3.33 -6.00
N THR A 194 -5.43 -3.59 -5.16
CA THR A 194 -6.37 -4.71 -5.29
C THR A 194 -7.26 -4.57 -6.54
N PRO A 195 -7.50 -5.65 -7.31
CA PRO A 195 -8.41 -5.64 -8.47
C PRO A 195 -9.83 -5.14 -8.18
N TRP A 196 -10.44 -4.49 -9.18
CA TRP A 196 -11.83 -4.04 -9.14
C TRP A 196 -12.82 -5.20 -8.99
N THR A 197 -13.93 -4.93 -8.30
CA THR A 197 -15.08 -5.83 -8.15
C THR A 197 -16.35 -5.23 -8.72
N GLY A 198 -17.23 -6.04 -9.31
CA GLY A 198 -18.54 -5.60 -9.80
C GLY A 198 -18.51 -5.02 -11.23
N THR A 199 -19.37 -4.05 -11.51
CA THR A 199 -19.70 -3.60 -12.89
C THR A 199 -18.51 -3.08 -13.68
N HIS A 200 -17.56 -2.37 -13.05
CA HIS A 200 -16.35 -1.89 -13.71
C HIS A 200 -15.44 -3.05 -14.16
N ALA A 201 -15.36 -4.13 -13.37
CA ALA A 201 -14.61 -5.33 -13.74
C ALA A 201 -15.23 -6.02 -14.97
N SER A 202 -16.57 -6.03 -15.09
CA SER A 202 -17.25 -6.62 -16.25
C SER A 202 -17.01 -5.87 -17.58
N ALA A 203 -16.69 -4.58 -17.53
CA ALA A 203 -16.28 -3.83 -18.71
C ALA A 203 -14.81 -4.13 -19.08
N GLN A 204 -13.91 -4.13 -18.08
CA GLN A 204 -12.49 -4.42 -18.27
C GLN A 204 -12.22 -5.86 -18.72
N LEU A 205 -13.00 -6.83 -18.23
CA LEU A 205 -12.87 -8.25 -18.60
C LEU A 205 -13.10 -8.47 -20.09
N ARG A 206 -14.16 -7.88 -20.66
CA ARG A 206 -14.42 -8.00 -22.11
C ARG A 206 -13.31 -7.39 -22.95
N ALA A 207 -12.75 -6.25 -22.53
CA ALA A 207 -11.61 -5.66 -23.22
C ALA A 207 -10.35 -6.55 -23.15
N LEU A 208 -10.12 -7.24 -22.02
CA LEU A 208 -9.06 -8.24 -21.88
C LEU A 208 -9.27 -9.45 -22.80
N ASP A 209 -10.50 -9.97 -22.89
CA ASP A 209 -10.84 -11.08 -23.80
C ASP A 209 -10.71 -10.70 -25.29
N GLU A 210 -11.27 -9.54 -25.67
CA GLU A 210 -11.29 -9.02 -27.04
C GLU A 210 -9.86 -8.67 -27.53
N VAL A 211 -9.06 -7.96 -26.70
CA VAL A 211 -7.66 -7.65 -27.02
C VAL A 211 -6.76 -8.89 -26.91
N GLY A 212 -7.02 -9.79 -25.97
CA GLY A 212 -6.29 -11.06 -25.82
C GLY A 212 -6.37 -11.94 -27.06
N ALA A 213 -7.59 -12.16 -27.56
CA ALA A 213 -7.80 -12.92 -28.80
C ALA A 213 -7.07 -12.28 -30.00
N ALA A 214 -7.13 -10.96 -30.14
CA ALA A 214 -6.43 -10.23 -31.21
C ALA A 214 -4.89 -10.26 -31.06
N MET A 215 -4.38 -10.19 -29.83
CA MET A 215 -2.93 -10.16 -29.56
C MET A 215 -2.29 -11.54 -29.72
N VAL A 216 -2.95 -12.62 -29.30
CA VAL A 216 -2.47 -14.00 -29.52
C VAL A 216 -2.29 -14.28 -31.02
N ALA A 217 -3.25 -13.87 -31.86
CA ALA A 217 -3.15 -14.02 -33.31
C ALA A 217 -1.95 -13.27 -33.93
N ARG A 218 -1.49 -12.18 -33.31
CA ARG A 218 -0.32 -11.40 -33.75
C ARG A 218 1.01 -11.93 -33.20
N ILE A 219 1.03 -12.47 -31.98
CA ILE A 219 2.24 -13.02 -31.35
C ILE A 219 2.68 -14.35 -32.01
N LEU A 220 1.75 -15.07 -32.64
CA LEU A 220 2.03 -16.26 -33.45
C LEU A 220 2.71 -15.95 -34.81
N ASP A 221 2.77 -14.68 -35.22
CA ASP A 221 3.53 -14.24 -36.39
C ASP A 221 4.96 -13.82 -36.01
N THR A 222 5.93 -14.12 -36.88
CA THR A 222 7.37 -14.07 -36.57
C THR A 222 7.86 -12.63 -36.33
N ASP A 223 7.41 -11.68 -37.16
CA ASP A 223 7.67 -10.25 -36.95
C ASP A 223 6.69 -9.60 -35.95
N GLY A 224 5.54 -10.23 -35.73
CA GLY A 224 4.41 -9.70 -34.97
C GLY A 224 4.72 -9.46 -33.49
N ARG A 225 5.44 -10.36 -32.82
CA ARG A 225 5.86 -10.17 -31.41
C ARG A 225 6.70 -8.90 -31.23
N GLY A 226 7.67 -8.68 -32.13
CA GLY A 226 8.54 -7.50 -32.11
C GLY A 226 7.81 -6.19 -32.47
N GLN A 227 6.63 -6.28 -33.09
CA GLN A 227 5.74 -5.13 -33.30
C GLN A 227 4.85 -4.86 -32.07
N VAL A 228 4.24 -5.89 -31.49
CA VAL A 228 3.42 -5.75 -30.25
C VAL A 228 4.25 -5.13 -29.13
N ALA A 229 5.48 -5.59 -28.90
CA ALA A 229 6.39 -5.02 -27.90
C ALA A 229 6.66 -3.51 -28.07
N ARG A 230 6.72 -3.02 -29.31
CA ARG A 230 6.87 -1.58 -29.61
C ARG A 230 5.56 -0.83 -29.32
N GLU A 231 4.44 -1.31 -29.87
CA GLU A 231 3.12 -0.69 -29.67
C GLU A 231 2.74 -0.59 -28.19
N THR A 232 3.03 -1.62 -27.38
CA THR A 232 2.83 -1.60 -25.92
C THR A 232 3.67 -0.52 -25.24
N LEU A 233 4.94 -0.33 -25.64
CA LEU A 233 5.81 0.69 -25.03
C LEU A 233 5.48 2.11 -25.48
N ASP A 234 5.10 2.31 -26.74
CA ASP A 234 4.64 3.59 -27.26
C ASP A 234 3.31 4.00 -26.57
N LEU A 235 2.40 3.05 -26.38
CA LEU A 235 1.16 3.24 -25.60
C LEU A 235 1.46 3.54 -24.12
N ALA A 236 2.39 2.82 -23.49
CA ALA A 236 2.77 3.04 -22.10
C ALA A 236 3.38 4.43 -21.90
N GLY A 237 4.27 4.88 -22.80
CA GLY A 237 4.82 6.22 -22.79
C GLY A 237 3.76 7.30 -22.99
N GLY A 238 2.83 7.09 -23.94
CA GLY A 238 1.69 7.99 -24.18
C GLY A 238 0.76 8.12 -22.97
N LEU A 239 0.47 7.01 -22.29
CA LEU A 239 -0.34 7.01 -21.06
C LEU A 239 0.41 7.60 -19.86
N LEU A 240 1.71 7.33 -19.72
CA LEU A 240 2.53 7.93 -18.67
C LEU A 240 2.53 9.46 -18.79
N GLN A 241 2.69 10.01 -20.01
CA GLN A 241 2.59 11.45 -20.25
C GLN A 241 1.16 11.98 -19.99
N ARG A 242 0.12 11.24 -20.38
CA ARG A 242 -1.30 11.61 -20.11
C ARG A 242 -1.59 11.70 -18.61
N VAL A 243 -1.10 10.74 -17.82
CA VAL A 243 -1.25 10.69 -16.35
C VAL A 243 -0.37 11.76 -15.69
N GLY A 244 0.88 11.94 -16.14
CA GLY A 244 1.80 12.95 -15.64
C GLY A 244 1.32 14.38 -15.84
N ALA A 245 0.63 14.67 -16.95
CA ALA A 245 0.04 15.97 -17.23
C ALA A 245 -1.15 16.35 -16.32
N VAL A 246 -1.75 15.38 -15.61
CA VAL A 246 -2.89 15.61 -14.71
C VAL A 246 -2.40 15.63 -13.26
N THR A 247 -2.56 16.76 -12.58
CA THR A 247 -2.33 16.89 -11.13
C THR A 247 -3.34 16.04 -10.36
N ALA A 248 -2.85 14.99 -9.68
CA ALA A 248 -3.68 14.16 -8.82
C ALA A 248 -4.27 14.97 -7.63
N PRO A 249 -5.54 14.76 -7.25
CA PRO A 249 -6.10 15.32 -6.02
C PRO A 249 -5.40 14.76 -4.77
N PRO A 250 -5.40 15.48 -3.63
CA PRO A 250 -4.63 15.08 -2.45
C PRO A 250 -5.19 13.87 -1.68
N VAL A 251 -6.41 13.43 -1.98
CA VAL A 251 -7.06 12.26 -1.35
C VAL A 251 -6.77 11.01 -2.19
N ALA A 252 -6.08 10.03 -1.60
CA ALA A 252 -5.54 8.86 -2.31
C ALA A 252 -6.57 8.14 -3.21
N GLY A 253 -7.72 7.73 -2.66
CA GLY A 253 -8.76 7.03 -3.44
C GLY A 253 -9.42 7.90 -4.53
N ALA A 254 -9.45 9.23 -4.36
CA ALA A 254 -9.92 10.15 -5.40
C ALA A 254 -8.87 10.33 -6.50
N ALA A 255 -7.57 10.23 -6.17
CA ALA A 255 -6.50 10.22 -7.16
C ALA A 255 -6.51 8.93 -7.98
N ASP A 256 -6.67 7.78 -7.32
CA ASP A 256 -6.79 6.50 -7.99
C ASP A 256 -8.00 6.46 -8.94
N PHE A 257 -9.16 6.94 -8.51
CA PHE A 257 -10.34 7.05 -9.39
C PHE A 257 -10.14 8.05 -10.54
N CYS A 258 -9.39 9.14 -10.33
CA CYS A 258 -9.07 10.10 -11.38
C CYS A 258 -8.11 9.50 -12.42
N ASP A 259 -7.05 8.81 -11.97
CA ASP A 259 -6.10 8.08 -12.83
C ASP A 259 -6.81 6.96 -13.59
N ASP A 260 -7.73 6.26 -12.94
CA ASP A 260 -8.60 5.27 -13.57
C ASP A 260 -9.52 5.88 -14.62
N GLY A 261 -9.88 7.17 -14.53
CA GLY A 261 -10.62 7.89 -15.57
C GLY A 261 -9.80 8.30 -16.81
N LEU A 262 -8.47 8.22 -16.77
CA LEU A 262 -7.58 8.64 -17.87
C LEU A 262 -7.20 7.51 -18.85
N ILE A 263 -7.49 6.25 -18.48
CA ILE A 263 -7.06 5.05 -19.20
C ILE A 263 -8.30 4.23 -19.60
N SER A 264 -8.55 4.10 -20.89
CA SER A 264 -9.67 3.27 -21.38
C SER A 264 -9.42 1.77 -21.14
N HIS A 265 -10.49 0.98 -21.17
CA HIS A 265 -10.41 -0.47 -20.92
C HIS A 265 -9.50 -1.18 -21.94
N ASP A 266 -9.55 -0.75 -23.20
CA ASP A 266 -8.83 -1.36 -24.33
C ASP A 266 -7.34 -1.01 -24.27
N GLU A 267 -7.00 0.25 -23.98
CA GLU A 267 -5.62 0.69 -23.73
C GLU A 267 -5.02 -0.07 -22.53
N ALA A 268 -5.78 -0.24 -21.45
CA ALA A 268 -5.33 -0.98 -20.29
C ALA A 268 -5.15 -2.48 -20.58
N ALA A 269 -6.07 -3.10 -21.33
CA ALA A 269 -5.95 -4.49 -21.74
C ALA A 269 -4.69 -4.73 -22.59
N ALA A 270 -4.44 -3.85 -23.57
CA ALA A 270 -3.24 -3.90 -24.42
C ALA A 270 -1.94 -3.75 -23.61
N LEU A 271 -1.93 -2.94 -22.54
CA LEU A 271 -0.79 -2.87 -21.62
C LEU A 271 -0.66 -4.09 -20.72
N ILE A 272 -1.74 -4.55 -20.08
CA ILE A 272 -1.72 -5.70 -19.16
C ILE A 272 -1.23 -6.97 -19.88
N LEU A 273 -1.67 -7.19 -21.12
CA LEU A 273 -1.26 -8.33 -21.94
C LEU A 273 0.16 -8.15 -22.50
N GLY A 274 0.50 -6.97 -23.00
CA GLY A 274 1.85 -6.70 -23.52
C GLY A 274 2.95 -6.74 -22.46
N LEU A 275 2.66 -6.37 -21.21
CA LEU A 275 3.58 -6.46 -20.07
C LEU A 275 3.88 -7.89 -19.61
N GLN A 276 3.23 -8.91 -20.17
CA GLN A 276 3.61 -10.32 -19.95
C GLN A 276 4.85 -10.71 -20.78
N ASP A 277 5.20 -9.95 -21.83
CA ASP A 277 6.48 -10.11 -22.52
C ASP A 277 7.63 -9.55 -21.66
N ARG A 278 8.63 -10.40 -21.40
CA ARG A 278 9.73 -10.08 -20.47
C ARG A 278 10.54 -8.86 -20.92
N GLU A 279 10.88 -8.74 -22.20
CA GLU A 279 11.68 -7.61 -22.70
C GLU A 279 10.89 -6.30 -22.64
N THR A 280 9.60 -6.36 -23.00
CA THR A 280 8.65 -5.25 -22.91
C THR A 280 8.52 -4.74 -21.47
N ARG A 281 8.38 -5.65 -20.50
CA ARG A 281 8.39 -5.33 -19.06
C ARG A 281 9.72 -4.75 -18.60
N ASP A 282 10.84 -5.36 -18.96
CA ASP A 282 12.18 -4.93 -18.48
C ASP A 282 12.58 -3.57 -19.07
N ARG A 283 12.03 -3.20 -20.23
CA ARG A 283 12.08 -1.83 -20.77
C ARG A 283 11.12 -0.87 -20.04
N ALA A 284 9.92 -1.29 -19.69
CA ALA A 284 8.99 -0.49 -18.88
C ALA A 284 9.49 -0.23 -17.45
N ALA A 285 10.32 -1.15 -16.90
CA ALA A 285 10.99 -1.00 -15.61
C ALA A 285 12.02 0.14 -15.54
N ARG A 286 12.34 0.78 -16.68
CA ARG A 286 13.25 1.95 -16.75
C ARG A 286 12.59 3.26 -16.32
N TRP A 287 11.25 3.31 -16.23
CA TRP A 287 10.52 4.48 -15.69
C TRP A 287 10.45 4.48 -14.15
N MET A 288 11.49 3.97 -13.47
CA MET A 288 11.55 3.85 -12.00
C MET A 288 12.09 5.07 -11.27
N GLU A 289 12.75 5.99 -11.99
CA GLU A 289 13.41 7.16 -11.42
C GLU A 289 13.20 8.43 -12.28
N GLY A 290 13.71 9.57 -11.81
CA GLY A 290 13.59 10.84 -12.52
C GLY A 290 12.16 11.42 -12.49
N PRO A 291 11.80 12.29 -13.46
CA PRO A 291 10.53 13.01 -13.45
C PRO A 291 9.32 12.11 -13.76
N ASP A 292 9.53 10.97 -14.42
CA ASP A 292 8.48 10.08 -14.89
C ASP A 292 7.98 9.11 -13.79
N ALA A 293 8.81 8.82 -12.78
CA ALA A 293 8.50 7.85 -11.72
C ALA A 293 7.15 8.08 -10.98
N PRO A 294 6.75 9.33 -10.61
CA PRO A 294 5.44 9.56 -10.00
C PRO A 294 4.26 9.23 -10.93
N ALA A 295 4.43 9.38 -12.24
CA ALA A 295 3.42 9.05 -13.24
C ALA A 295 3.42 7.53 -13.56
N ALA A 296 4.60 6.91 -13.64
CA ALA A 296 4.74 5.45 -13.77
C ALA A 296 4.04 4.72 -12.61
N LEU A 297 4.30 5.11 -11.37
CA LEU A 297 3.66 4.51 -10.19
C LEU A 297 2.13 4.69 -10.17
N ARG A 298 1.60 5.78 -10.75
CA ARG A 298 0.15 5.98 -10.94
C ARG A 298 -0.40 5.02 -12.00
N LEU A 299 0.24 4.93 -13.16
CA LEU A 299 -0.11 4.02 -14.26
C LEU A 299 -0.11 2.55 -13.79
N TRP A 300 0.95 2.10 -13.11
CA TRP A 300 1.08 0.72 -12.64
C TRP A 300 0.01 0.34 -11.60
N ARG A 301 -0.34 1.24 -10.68
CA ARG A 301 -1.49 1.05 -9.77
C ARG A 301 -2.81 0.91 -10.54
N ALA A 302 -3.04 1.77 -11.53
CA ALA A 302 -4.25 1.75 -12.35
C ALA A 302 -4.39 0.49 -13.23
N LEU A 303 -3.27 -0.09 -13.68
CA LEU A 303 -3.26 -1.39 -14.39
C LEU A 303 -3.45 -2.58 -13.42
N ALA A 304 -2.80 -2.57 -12.25
CA ALA A 304 -2.98 -3.63 -11.25
C ALA A 304 -4.45 -3.76 -10.81
N ARG A 305 -5.14 -2.64 -10.55
CA ARG A 305 -6.58 -2.62 -10.24
C ARG A 305 -7.48 -3.17 -11.37
N ARG A 306 -6.99 -3.23 -12.60
CA ARG A 306 -7.73 -3.69 -13.79
C ARG A 306 -7.50 -5.17 -14.15
N CYS A 307 -6.60 -5.85 -13.46
CA CYS A 307 -6.33 -7.28 -13.67
C CYS A 307 -7.41 -8.12 -13.00
N VAL A 308 -8.52 -8.37 -13.70
CA VAL A 308 -9.78 -8.89 -13.13
C VAL A 308 -10.16 -10.27 -13.69
N GLY A 309 -10.94 -11.04 -12.91
CA GLY A 309 -11.47 -12.33 -13.34
C GLY A 309 -10.34 -13.36 -13.56
N PRO A 310 -10.30 -14.07 -14.71
CA PRO A 310 -9.20 -14.97 -15.04
C PRO A 310 -7.82 -14.30 -15.10
N TYR A 311 -7.77 -12.98 -15.35
CA TYR A 311 -6.54 -12.23 -15.55
C TYR A 311 -5.93 -11.68 -14.23
N VAL A 312 -6.32 -12.18 -13.06
CA VAL A 312 -5.74 -11.73 -11.77
C VAL A 312 -4.25 -12.05 -11.68
N GLU A 313 -3.81 -13.20 -12.20
CA GLU A 313 -2.39 -13.59 -12.24
C GLU A 313 -1.54 -12.57 -13.02
N HIS A 314 -2.11 -11.98 -14.09
CA HIS A 314 -1.44 -10.98 -14.92
C HIS A 314 -1.12 -9.68 -14.15
N ALA A 315 -1.70 -9.49 -12.95
CA ALA A 315 -1.38 -8.38 -12.06
C ALA A 315 0.07 -8.44 -11.54
N ALA A 316 0.72 -9.60 -11.53
CA ALA A 316 2.09 -9.75 -11.02
C ALA A 316 3.08 -8.80 -11.73
N ALA A 317 2.92 -8.58 -13.04
CA ALA A 317 3.74 -7.65 -13.82
C ALA A 317 3.56 -6.16 -13.38
N PRO A 318 2.36 -5.53 -13.44
CA PRO A 318 2.18 -4.16 -12.98
C PRO A 318 2.39 -3.99 -11.47
N LEU A 319 2.13 -5.02 -10.63
CA LEU A 319 2.42 -4.97 -9.19
C LEU A 319 3.93 -4.96 -8.92
N ALA A 320 4.72 -5.80 -9.59
CA ALA A 320 6.18 -5.78 -9.46
C ALA A 320 6.79 -4.47 -10.02
N LEU A 321 6.24 -3.92 -11.11
CA LEU A 321 6.63 -2.60 -11.61
C LEU A 321 6.27 -1.47 -10.64
N ALA A 322 5.07 -1.48 -10.05
CA ALA A 322 4.68 -0.53 -9.00
C ALA A 322 5.64 -0.61 -7.80
N ALA A 323 5.97 -1.81 -7.36
CA ALA A 323 6.93 -2.01 -6.27
C ALA A 323 8.32 -1.45 -6.59
N TRP A 324 8.81 -1.71 -7.80
CA TRP A 324 10.13 -1.26 -8.24
C TRP A 324 10.25 0.28 -8.26
N VAL A 325 9.19 0.98 -8.68
CA VAL A 325 9.12 2.45 -8.66
C VAL A 325 8.97 2.98 -7.22
N SER A 326 8.13 2.38 -6.38
CA SER A 326 8.04 2.75 -4.95
C SER A 326 9.40 2.59 -4.26
N TRP A 327 10.09 1.46 -4.43
CA TRP A 327 11.39 1.23 -3.81
C TRP A 327 12.46 2.19 -4.32
N SER A 328 12.48 2.45 -5.63
CA SER A 328 13.39 3.42 -6.25
C SER A 328 13.11 4.86 -5.82
N THR A 329 11.91 5.19 -5.36
CA THR A 329 11.55 6.51 -4.82
C THR A 329 11.60 6.60 -3.29
N GLY A 330 12.10 5.57 -2.60
CA GLY A 330 12.25 5.52 -1.13
C GLY A 330 11.00 5.06 -0.36
N ASP A 331 9.94 4.66 -1.05
CA ASP A 331 8.72 4.10 -0.48
C ASP A 331 8.86 2.57 -0.25
N GLU A 332 9.72 2.19 0.69
CA GLU A 332 9.93 0.78 1.07
C GLU A 332 8.64 0.07 1.48
N SER A 333 7.71 0.76 2.14
CA SER A 333 6.48 0.15 2.64
C SER A 333 5.49 -0.12 1.51
N GLY A 334 5.27 0.85 0.60
CA GLY A 334 4.52 0.61 -0.63
C GLY A 334 5.14 -0.48 -1.52
N ALA A 335 6.47 -0.54 -1.60
CA ALA A 335 7.18 -1.59 -2.33
C ALA A 335 6.94 -3.00 -1.75
N ARG A 336 7.09 -3.15 -0.42
CA ARG A 336 6.82 -4.43 0.28
C ARG A 336 5.37 -4.88 0.11
N VAL A 337 4.41 -3.96 0.14
CA VAL A 337 2.98 -4.26 -0.12
C VAL A 337 2.78 -4.75 -1.56
N ALA A 338 3.26 -4.00 -2.55
CA ALA A 338 3.09 -4.35 -3.95
C ALA A 338 3.78 -5.68 -4.32
N LEU A 339 4.94 -6.02 -3.73
CA LEU A 339 5.58 -7.34 -3.89
C LEU A 339 4.80 -8.46 -3.20
N SER A 340 4.25 -8.20 -2.00
CA SER A 340 3.40 -9.17 -1.30
C SER A 340 2.12 -9.48 -2.09
N LEU A 341 1.56 -8.50 -2.80
CA LEU A 341 0.42 -8.70 -3.69
C LEU A 341 0.82 -9.37 -5.01
N ALA A 342 1.99 -9.04 -5.58
CA ALA A 342 2.50 -9.71 -6.79
C ALA A 342 2.69 -11.22 -6.56
N LEU A 343 3.34 -11.60 -5.45
CA LEU A 343 3.57 -13.00 -5.07
C LEU A 343 2.30 -13.72 -4.58
N ARG A 344 1.20 -13.00 -4.33
CA ARG A 344 -0.14 -13.56 -4.10
C ARG A 344 -0.93 -13.74 -5.41
N ALA A 345 -0.55 -13.06 -6.49
CA ALA A 345 -1.15 -13.20 -7.82
C ALA A 345 -0.44 -14.29 -8.64
N ASP A 346 0.90 -14.32 -8.60
CA ASP A 346 1.75 -15.37 -9.15
C ASP A 346 2.94 -15.62 -8.19
N PRO A 347 2.96 -16.73 -7.44
CA PRO A 347 4.06 -17.08 -6.53
C PRO A 347 5.40 -17.34 -7.23
N ASP A 348 5.39 -17.77 -8.49
CA ASP A 348 6.56 -18.14 -9.28
C ASP A 348 7.13 -16.96 -10.09
N TYR A 349 6.51 -15.78 -10.00
CA TYR A 349 6.91 -14.57 -10.74
C TYR A 349 8.31 -14.08 -10.35
N THR A 350 9.32 -14.56 -11.06
CA THR A 350 10.75 -14.43 -10.69
C THR A 350 11.20 -12.99 -10.45
N PHE A 351 10.63 -12.01 -11.16
CA PHE A 351 10.95 -10.60 -10.95
C PHE A 351 10.44 -10.06 -9.61
N ALA A 352 9.24 -10.49 -9.17
CA ALA A 352 8.74 -10.18 -7.83
C ALA A 352 9.53 -10.93 -6.75
N GLN A 353 9.91 -12.19 -6.98
CA GLN A 353 10.75 -12.96 -6.06
C GLN A 353 12.10 -12.28 -5.80
N LEU A 354 12.82 -11.89 -6.87
CA LEU A 354 14.12 -11.24 -6.79
C LEU A 354 14.05 -9.87 -6.11
N LEU A 355 13.05 -9.03 -6.44
CA LEU A 355 12.83 -7.75 -5.77
C LEU A 355 12.44 -7.94 -4.30
N HIS A 356 11.61 -8.94 -3.98
CA HIS A 356 11.22 -9.24 -2.60
C HIS A 356 12.41 -9.71 -1.76
N GLN A 357 13.29 -10.55 -2.31
CA GLN A 357 14.53 -10.94 -1.66
C GLN A 357 15.44 -9.72 -1.42
N ALA A 358 15.69 -8.91 -2.45
CA ALA A 358 16.58 -7.75 -2.34
C ALA A 358 16.06 -6.68 -1.35
N CYS A 359 14.75 -6.44 -1.31
CA CYS A 359 14.09 -5.61 -0.30
C CYS A 359 14.22 -6.17 1.13
N ASN A 360 14.22 -7.50 1.31
CA ASN A 360 14.35 -8.14 2.63
C ASN A 360 15.79 -8.29 3.11
N GLU A 361 16.75 -8.34 2.19
CA GLU A 361 18.20 -8.34 2.49
C GLU A 361 18.77 -6.94 2.73
N GLY A 362 18.00 -5.88 2.43
CA GLY A 362 18.44 -4.49 2.59
C GLY A 362 19.46 -4.06 1.52
N VAL A 363 19.32 -4.59 0.30
CA VAL A 363 20.16 -4.21 -0.83
C VAL A 363 19.88 -2.76 -1.24
N ASP A 364 20.93 -1.97 -1.47
CA ASP A 364 20.78 -0.62 -2.02
C ASP A 364 20.22 -0.66 -3.46
N PRO A 365 19.06 -0.05 -3.77
CA PRO A 365 18.45 -0.08 -5.09
C PRO A 365 19.30 0.59 -6.19
N GLU A 366 20.22 1.50 -5.87
CA GLU A 366 21.15 2.06 -6.89
C GLU A 366 22.03 0.98 -7.53
N LYS A 367 22.30 -0.13 -6.84
CA LYS A 367 23.04 -1.27 -7.41
C LYS A 367 22.28 -1.88 -8.59
N LEU A 368 20.97 -2.06 -8.44
CA LEU A 368 20.07 -2.61 -9.48
C LEU A 368 19.81 -1.58 -10.59
N ARG A 369 19.61 -0.30 -10.24
CA ARG A 369 19.44 0.75 -11.25
C ARG A 369 20.68 0.91 -12.13
N ARG A 370 21.90 0.84 -11.55
CA ARG A 370 23.13 0.86 -12.34
C ARG A 370 23.17 -0.26 -13.37
N CYS A 371 22.86 -1.51 -13.00
CA CYS A 371 22.85 -2.62 -13.96
C CYS A 371 21.84 -2.38 -15.10
N LEU A 372 20.63 -1.89 -14.81
CA LEU A 372 19.64 -1.56 -15.84
C LEU A 372 20.08 -0.40 -16.76
N ARG A 373 20.81 0.59 -16.24
CA ARG A 373 21.42 1.67 -17.05
C ARG A 373 22.58 1.15 -17.91
N GLU A 374 23.39 0.23 -17.38
CA GLU A 374 24.50 -0.42 -18.10
C GLU A 374 23.97 -1.28 -19.27
N GLU A 375 22.95 -2.10 -19.03
CA GLU A 375 22.24 -2.87 -20.08
C GLU A 375 21.60 -1.96 -21.16
N GLU A 376 20.99 -0.83 -20.76
CA GLU A 376 20.47 0.15 -21.72
C GLU A 376 21.58 0.77 -22.58
N GLU A 377 22.70 1.16 -21.97
CA GLU A 377 23.84 1.68 -22.70
C GLU A 377 24.40 0.65 -23.69
N GLU A 378 24.53 -0.62 -23.30
CA GLU A 378 25.00 -1.69 -24.20
C GLU A 378 24.02 -1.97 -25.34
N ALA A 379 22.72 -2.07 -25.06
CA ALA A 379 21.68 -2.22 -26.07
C ALA A 379 21.67 -1.04 -27.07
N ARG A 380 21.85 0.19 -26.58
CA ARG A 380 21.93 1.41 -27.41
C ARG A 380 23.21 1.44 -28.24
N LYS A 381 24.35 1.01 -27.69
CA LYS A 381 25.62 0.83 -28.41
C LYS A 381 25.54 -0.29 -29.45
N ALA A 382 24.71 -1.32 -29.25
CA ALA A 382 24.45 -2.37 -30.22
C ALA A 382 23.55 -1.88 -31.37
N ALA A 383 22.43 -1.21 -31.08
CA ALA A 383 21.54 -0.63 -32.09
C ALA A 383 22.26 0.40 -32.98
N ALA A 384 23.12 1.24 -32.39
CA ALA A 384 23.96 2.18 -33.14
C ALA A 384 24.99 1.50 -34.06
N LYS A 385 25.40 0.26 -33.77
CA LYS A 385 26.28 -0.55 -34.63
C LYS A 385 25.52 -1.32 -35.71
N SER A 386 24.25 -1.66 -35.50
CA SER A 386 23.41 -2.35 -36.49
C SER A 386 22.72 -1.43 -37.49
N GLY A 387 22.87 -0.10 -37.35
CA GLY A 387 22.28 0.88 -38.27
C GLY A 387 20.77 1.07 -38.12
N ALA A 388 20.17 0.58 -37.03
CA ALA A 388 18.76 0.76 -36.74
C ALA A 388 18.50 2.15 -36.15
N GLU A 389 17.80 3.02 -36.89
CA GLU A 389 17.55 4.39 -36.48
C GLU A 389 16.49 4.46 -35.36
N LEU A 390 16.94 4.72 -34.13
CA LEU A 390 16.09 4.95 -32.97
C LEU A 390 15.58 6.40 -32.94
N PRO A 391 14.28 6.64 -32.65
CA PRO A 391 13.74 7.99 -32.49
C PRO A 391 14.51 8.79 -31.43
N GLN A 392 14.96 10.00 -31.78
CA GLN A 392 15.64 10.88 -30.83
C GLN A 392 14.64 11.54 -29.86
N PRO A 393 14.96 11.68 -28.56
CA PRO A 393 14.09 12.36 -27.61
C PRO A 393 13.93 13.84 -27.97
N THR A 394 12.69 14.27 -28.19
CA THR A 394 12.33 15.62 -28.63
C THR A 394 12.40 16.63 -27.47
N VAL A 395 13.60 17.16 -27.22
CA VAL A 395 13.81 18.24 -26.23
C VAL A 395 12.97 19.48 -26.60
N PRO A 396 12.03 19.95 -25.75
CA PRO A 396 11.20 21.10 -26.07
C PRO A 396 12.01 22.41 -26.14
N ARG A 397 12.19 22.94 -27.35
CA ARG A 397 12.92 24.18 -27.62
C ARG A 397 12.13 25.38 -27.07
N GLN A 398 12.49 25.84 -25.87
CA GLN A 398 11.80 26.92 -25.17
C GLN A 398 11.69 28.20 -26.02
N ALA A 399 10.47 28.66 -26.27
CA ALA A 399 10.20 29.89 -27.00
C ALA A 399 10.41 31.11 -26.08
N SER A 400 11.53 31.81 -26.26
CA SER A 400 11.87 33.02 -25.52
C SER A 400 10.86 34.15 -25.79
N ARG A 401 9.98 34.44 -24.81
CA ARG A 401 9.11 35.62 -24.86
C ARG A 401 9.90 36.89 -24.51
N ALA A 402 10.10 37.75 -25.50
CA ALA A 402 10.66 39.08 -25.31
C ALA A 402 9.67 40.18 -25.76
N GLY A 403 9.38 41.11 -24.85
CA GLY A 403 9.20 42.54 -25.17
C GLY A 403 7.96 43.05 -25.93
N ALA A 404 7.07 43.70 -25.17
CA ALA A 404 6.36 44.94 -25.51
C ALA A 404 5.25 44.96 -26.59
N GLY A 405 4.29 45.89 -26.42
CA GLY A 405 3.26 46.22 -27.42
C GLY A 405 1.83 46.45 -26.88
N ALA A 406 1.60 47.50 -26.10
CA ALA A 406 0.24 48.05 -25.94
C ALA A 406 -0.08 48.99 -27.13
N PRO A 407 -1.35 49.20 -27.50
CA PRO A 407 -1.98 50.45 -27.04
C PRO A 407 -3.53 50.44 -26.85
N ALA A 408 -3.97 51.47 -26.13
CA ALA A 408 -5.23 52.22 -26.28
C ALA A 408 -6.62 51.57 -26.03
N VAL A 409 -7.45 52.34 -25.32
CA VAL A 409 -8.89 52.17 -25.12
C VAL A 409 -9.63 53.25 -25.91
N PRO A 410 -10.84 52.97 -26.42
CA PRO A 410 -11.92 53.95 -26.28
C PRO A 410 -13.17 53.35 -25.61
N SER A 411 -13.93 54.21 -24.94
CA SER A 411 -15.09 53.84 -24.11
C SER A 411 -16.44 54.35 -24.67
N ALA A 412 -17.53 53.98 -23.98
CA ALA A 412 -18.92 54.45 -24.12
C ALA A 412 -19.79 53.71 -25.16
N GLY A 413 -21.04 53.44 -24.77
CA GLY A 413 -22.01 52.66 -25.58
C GLY A 413 -23.16 52.04 -24.78
N ALA A 414 -23.76 52.77 -23.84
CA ALA A 414 -24.80 52.20 -22.97
C ALA A 414 -26.14 51.99 -23.70
N ARG A 415 -26.77 50.82 -23.52
CA ARG A 415 -28.22 50.64 -23.65
C ARG A 415 -28.75 49.42 -22.89
N SER A 416 -29.44 49.67 -21.79
CA SER A 416 -30.21 48.64 -21.06
C SER A 416 -31.49 48.29 -21.81
N ARG A 417 -31.86 47.00 -21.86
CA ARG A 417 -33.23 46.55 -22.12
C ARG A 417 -33.70 45.63 -21.01
N ARG A 418 -34.66 46.10 -20.22
CA ARG A 418 -35.43 45.27 -19.29
C ARG A 418 -36.42 44.43 -20.09
N ILE A 419 -36.54 43.15 -19.77
CA ILE A 419 -37.81 42.40 -19.87
C ILE A 419 -37.99 41.72 -18.51
N SER A 420 -39.19 41.77 -17.95
CA SER A 420 -39.52 41.08 -16.71
C SER A 420 -40.79 40.27 -16.87
N SER A 421 -40.78 39.04 -16.36
CA SER A 421 -41.96 38.26 -16.06
C SER A 421 -41.72 37.51 -14.74
N ARG A 422 -42.66 37.67 -13.81
CA ARG A 422 -42.67 36.98 -12.51
C ARG A 422 -43.46 35.68 -12.65
N THR A 423 -42.97 34.61 -12.03
CA THR A 423 -43.83 33.80 -11.13
C THR A 423 -42.99 33.16 -10.01
N ARG A 424 -43.66 32.57 -9.01
CA ARG A 424 -43.08 32.20 -7.70
C ARG A 424 -42.69 30.72 -7.61
N PRO A 425 -41.74 30.36 -6.72
CA PRO A 425 -41.45 28.97 -6.37
C PRO A 425 -42.57 28.35 -5.52
N VAL A 426 -42.61 27.02 -5.48
CA VAL A 426 -43.52 26.23 -4.63
C VAL A 426 -42.67 25.44 -3.62
N THR A 427 -42.98 25.59 -2.33
CA THR A 427 -42.49 24.71 -1.26
C THR A 427 -43.51 23.62 -0.95
N PRO A 428 -43.09 22.39 -0.63
CA PRO A 428 -44.03 21.32 -0.27
C PRO A 428 -44.56 21.51 1.15
N SER A 429 -45.89 21.53 1.31
CA SER A 429 -46.58 21.59 2.60
C SER A 429 -47.34 20.30 2.85
N ASN A 430 -47.07 19.66 3.99
CA ASN A 430 -47.71 18.43 4.43
C ASN A 430 -48.99 18.74 5.24
N PRO A 431 -50.12 18.04 5.00
CA PRO A 431 -51.15 17.88 6.03
C PRO A 431 -51.59 16.42 6.20
N GLY A 432 -51.55 15.93 7.44
CA GLY A 432 -52.19 14.67 7.81
C GLY A 432 -53.70 14.82 8.01
N ALA A 433 -54.46 13.74 7.78
CA ALA A 433 -55.88 13.63 8.09
C ALA A 433 -56.15 12.37 8.94
N ALA A 434 -57.16 12.40 9.81
CA ALA A 434 -57.34 11.37 10.84
C ALA A 434 -58.80 10.91 11.04
N ARG A 435 -58.99 9.58 11.17
CA ARG A 435 -60.22 8.86 11.59
C ARG A 435 -61.37 8.96 10.55
N VAL A 436 -62.33 8.02 10.45
CA VAL A 436 -63.13 7.32 11.47
C VAL A 436 -63.56 5.89 11.03
N ARG A 437 -63.72 4.99 12.03
CA ARG A 437 -64.58 3.76 12.19
C ARG A 437 -65.56 3.40 11.02
N ARG A 438 -65.97 2.15 10.73
CA ARG A 438 -66.32 0.93 11.55
C ARG A 438 -66.52 -0.27 10.53
N ARG A 439 -67.02 -1.52 10.75
CA ARG A 439 -67.64 -2.31 11.85
C ARG A 439 -67.68 -3.84 11.52
N GLU A 440 -67.23 -4.73 12.43
CA GLU A 440 -67.53 -6.20 12.49
C GLU A 440 -67.11 -7.07 11.26
N ARG A 441 -67.03 -8.42 11.30
CA ARG A 441 -67.53 -9.45 12.24
C ARG A 441 -66.67 -10.74 12.22
N LEU A 442 -66.68 -11.49 13.33
CA LEU A 442 -66.24 -12.91 13.39
C LEU A 442 -67.41 -13.86 13.04
N PRO A 443 -67.12 -15.16 12.81
CA PRO A 443 -67.72 -16.19 13.67
C PRO A 443 -66.69 -17.04 14.42
N ARG A 444 -67.18 -17.86 15.36
CA ARG A 444 -66.47 -18.85 16.19
C ARG A 444 -67.03 -20.25 15.91
N GLY A 445 -66.32 -21.28 16.37
CA GLY A 445 -66.84 -22.65 16.57
C GLY A 445 -66.17 -23.68 15.64
N GLN A 446 -65.93 -24.93 16.07
CA GLN A 446 -66.21 -25.51 17.38
C GLN A 446 -65.25 -26.68 17.70
N GLU A 447 -65.14 -26.94 19.00
CA GLU A 447 -64.71 -28.15 19.72
C GLU A 447 -65.24 -29.46 19.08
N ASP A 448 -64.70 -30.67 19.32
CA ASP A 448 -64.38 -31.38 20.57
C ASP A 448 -63.35 -32.51 20.26
N ARG A 449 -62.29 -32.80 21.06
CA ARG A 449 -62.14 -33.61 22.31
C ARG A 449 -61.73 -35.09 22.14
N ASP A 450 -61.08 -35.58 23.21
CA ASP A 450 -60.81 -36.97 23.65
C ASP A 450 -60.03 -37.93 22.71
N GLY A 451 -59.14 -38.81 23.19
CA GLY A 451 -58.56 -38.91 24.54
C GLY A 451 -57.76 -40.22 24.81
N THR A 452 -56.92 -40.17 25.85
CA THR A 452 -56.69 -41.27 26.84
C THR A 452 -55.82 -42.51 26.47
N THR A 453 -54.60 -42.54 27.04
CA THR A 453 -53.74 -43.72 27.39
C THR A 453 -53.21 -44.65 26.28
N GLY A 454 -52.10 -45.37 26.48
CA GLY A 454 -51.17 -45.43 27.62
C GLY A 454 -50.12 -46.54 27.47
N GLY A 455 -49.11 -46.56 28.34
CA GLY A 455 -47.97 -47.48 28.31
C GLY A 455 -46.78 -46.93 29.07
#